data_AF-A0A5B1BWD7-F1
#
_entry.id   AF-A0A5B1BWD7-F1
#
_cell.length_a   1.000
_cell.length_b   1.000
_cell.length_c   1.000
_cell.angle_alpha   90.00
_cell.angle_beta   90.00
_cell.angle_gamma   90.00
#
_symmetry.space_group_name_H-M   'P 1'
#
loop_
_entity.id
_entity.type
_entity.pdbx_description
1 polymer ?
#
loop_
_entity_poly.entity_id
_entity_poly.type
_entity_poly.pdbx_seq_one_letter_code
_entity_poly.pdbx_strand_id
1 'polypeptide(L)'
;MRGHGDGVGRSADSAAGRNRRAAGARDRAGRLPGVPAVTATLQDLLDRLHVVTLSMRVRFRGITTREVALIEGPAGWGEFGPFVEYPPPEASAWLASAIEAAYRESPGARRDRVPINATVPAVSAAQVPELLARFPGARTAKVKVAEPGQSLADDLARVNAVRALVPTVRVDANGGWTVAQAAAAAAALTADGPLEYLEQPCATVAELAALRRRIDVPIAADEAIRKADDPLVVVRAGAADIAVLKVAPLGGVSALLDIAAQIDIPVVISSALDSAVGISHGLTAAAALPELHYACGLGTGGLFVEDVAEPAVPVDGTLAVGPVTPDPERLQALAARADRRQWWIDRIRACYPLLYRRSGDQPGLRRQRDR
;
A
#
# COMPACT_ATOMS: atom_id res chain seq x y z
N MET A 1 -5.13 35.02 70.52
CA MET A 1 -5.80 36.04 69.70
C MET A 1 -6.45 35.34 68.51
N ARG A 2 -7.77 35.54 68.35
CA ARG A 2 -8.63 35.49 67.14
C ARG A 2 -8.09 34.69 65.93
N GLY A 3 -8.78 33.71 65.34
CA GLY A 3 -10.15 33.21 65.52
C GLY A 3 -10.64 32.53 64.23
N HIS A 4 -11.38 31.42 64.40
CA HIS A 4 -12.49 30.89 63.58
C HIS A 4 -12.14 30.37 62.17
N GLY A 5 -12.41 29.12 61.80
CA GLY A 5 -13.69 28.37 61.78
C GLY A 5 -13.88 27.94 60.31
N ASP A 6 -14.32 26.77 59.87
CA ASP A 6 -15.21 25.73 60.39
C ASP A 6 -14.80 24.39 59.69
N GLY A 7 -14.92 23.19 60.28
CA GLY A 7 -16.18 22.49 60.56
C GLY A 7 -16.91 22.19 59.24
N VAL A 8 -16.94 20.98 58.68
CA VAL A 8 -17.79 19.80 58.99
C VAL A 8 -17.64 18.92 57.72
N GLY A 9 -17.58 17.59 57.66
CA GLY A 9 -17.72 16.48 58.60
C GLY A 9 -17.98 15.20 57.77
N ARG A 10 -17.86 14.04 58.46
CA ARG A 10 -18.34 12.69 58.09
C ARG A 10 -17.58 11.96 56.96
N SER A 11 -16.73 10.97 57.25
CA SER A 11 -17.03 9.58 57.66
C SER A 11 -17.81 8.77 56.62
N ALA A 12 -17.15 7.83 55.94
CA ALA A 12 -17.64 6.46 55.71
C ALA A 12 -16.59 5.59 55.00
N ASP A 13 -16.30 4.49 55.67
CA ASP A 13 -15.86 3.16 55.24
C ASP A 13 -15.65 2.80 53.75
N SER A 14 -14.52 2.11 53.58
CA SER A 14 -14.29 0.85 52.87
C SER A 14 -15.30 0.38 51.80
N ALA A 15 -14.79 0.02 50.62
CA ALA A 15 -14.76 -1.39 50.19
C ALA A 15 -14.06 -1.55 48.84
N ALA A 16 -13.20 -2.56 48.77
CA ALA A 16 -12.57 -3.06 47.55
C ALA A 16 -13.62 -3.48 46.51
N GLY A 17 -13.52 -2.91 45.31
CA GLY A 17 -14.35 -3.25 44.15
C GLY A 17 -13.47 -3.58 42.95
N ARG A 18 -13.28 -4.87 42.70
CA ARG A 18 -12.73 -5.44 41.46
C ARG A 18 -13.41 -4.80 40.24
N ASN A 19 -12.65 -4.36 39.23
CA ASN A 19 -13.22 -4.21 37.89
C ASN A 19 -12.43 -5.02 36.86
N ARG A 20 -13.03 -6.17 36.54
CA ARG A 20 -12.68 -7.07 35.45
C ARG A 20 -13.15 -6.46 34.13
N ARG A 21 -12.33 -6.63 33.08
CA ARG A 21 -12.73 -6.80 31.66
C ARG A 21 -13.91 -5.96 31.15
N ALA A 22 -13.62 -4.90 30.40
CA ALA A 22 -14.51 -4.48 29.30
C ALA A 22 -14.10 -5.22 28.03
N ALA A 23 -14.45 -6.50 27.94
CA ALA A 23 -14.52 -7.20 26.66
C ALA A 23 -15.81 -6.76 25.95
N GLY A 24 -15.71 -6.46 24.66
CA GLY A 24 -16.71 -5.74 23.87
C GLY A 24 -18.14 -6.27 23.97
N ALA A 25 -19.06 -5.38 24.33
CA ALA A 25 -20.49 -5.59 24.13
C ALA A 25 -20.83 -5.20 22.68
N ARG A 26 -21.23 -6.20 21.88
CA ARG A 26 -21.77 -6.02 20.52
C ARG A 26 -23.25 -5.63 20.62
N ASP A 27 -23.72 -4.78 19.71
CA ASP A 27 -25.17 -4.53 19.56
C ASP A 27 -25.89 -5.83 19.11
N ARG A 28 -27.22 -5.89 19.25
CA ARG A 28 -28.10 -7.02 18.91
C ARG A 28 -27.94 -7.54 17.48
N ALA A 29 -27.28 -6.80 16.59
CA ALA A 29 -26.92 -7.19 15.23
C ALA A 29 -25.44 -7.60 15.03
N GLY A 30 -24.62 -7.68 16.09
CA GLY A 30 -23.23 -8.10 16.02
C GLY A 30 -22.25 -7.10 15.40
N ARG A 31 -22.61 -5.81 15.26
CA ARG A 31 -21.76 -4.76 14.68
C ARG A 31 -20.84 -4.13 15.72
N LEU A 32 -19.67 -3.66 15.28
CA LEU A 32 -18.78 -2.79 16.06
C LEU A 32 -19.45 -1.40 16.24
N PRO A 33 -19.32 -0.73 17.40
CA PRO A 33 -19.90 0.60 17.62
C PRO A 33 -19.18 1.68 16.78
N GLY A 34 -19.93 2.56 16.08
CA GLY A 34 -19.38 3.80 15.48
C GLY A 34 -19.58 4.07 13.98
N VAL A 35 -20.62 3.55 13.31
CA VAL A 35 -20.81 3.75 11.85
C VAL A 35 -22.05 4.63 11.55
N PRO A 36 -21.92 5.82 10.91
CA PRO A 36 -23.05 6.49 10.27
C PRO A 36 -23.56 5.72 9.03
N ALA A 37 -24.87 5.77 8.83
CA ALA A 37 -25.68 4.84 8.04
C ALA A 37 -25.74 5.09 6.51
N VAL A 38 -24.61 5.30 5.84
CA VAL A 38 -24.55 5.17 4.36
C VAL A 38 -23.69 3.97 4.01
N THR A 39 -24.27 2.78 4.06
CA THR A 39 -23.67 1.61 3.40
C THR A 39 -23.81 1.80 1.90
N ALA A 40 -22.68 2.04 1.21
CA ALA A 40 -22.64 2.09 -0.24
C ALA A 40 -23.26 0.81 -0.82
N THR A 41 -24.41 0.94 -1.50
CA THR A 41 -25.03 -0.20 -2.17
C THR A 41 -24.29 -0.50 -3.46
N LEU A 42 -24.36 -1.72 -3.97
CA LEU A 42 -23.75 -2.05 -5.26
C LEU A 42 -24.25 -1.12 -6.37
N GLN A 43 -25.55 -0.81 -6.41
CA GLN A 43 -26.10 0.09 -7.42
C GLN A 43 -25.51 1.51 -7.28
N ASP A 44 -25.44 2.03 -6.06
CA ASP A 44 -24.86 3.34 -5.77
C ASP A 44 -23.38 3.43 -6.23
N LEU A 45 -22.58 2.38 -5.98
CA LEU A 45 -21.20 2.32 -6.47
C LEU A 45 -21.10 2.35 -8.00
N LEU A 46 -22.00 1.64 -8.69
CA LEU A 46 -22.00 1.54 -10.15
C LEU A 46 -22.49 2.82 -10.82
N ASP A 47 -23.42 3.54 -10.19
CA ASP A 47 -23.95 4.82 -10.67
C ASP A 47 -22.91 5.95 -10.58
N ARG A 48 -21.97 5.84 -9.64
CA ARG A 48 -20.87 6.79 -9.36
C ARG A 48 -19.53 6.39 -10.01
N LEU A 49 -19.56 5.42 -10.91
CA LEU A 49 -18.35 4.79 -11.45
C LEU A 49 -17.82 5.48 -12.71
N HIS A 50 -16.56 5.91 -12.63
CA HIS A 50 -15.78 6.40 -13.75
C HIS A 50 -14.63 5.43 -14.04
N VAL A 51 -14.58 4.84 -15.24
CA VAL A 51 -13.49 3.94 -15.62
C VAL A 51 -12.59 4.67 -16.58
N VAL A 52 -11.30 4.75 -16.27
CA VAL A 52 -10.32 5.49 -17.06
C VAL A 52 -9.17 4.60 -17.51
N THR A 53 -8.52 4.99 -18.60
CA THR A 53 -7.38 4.32 -19.21
C THR A 53 -6.21 5.29 -19.29
N LEU A 54 -5.17 5.07 -18.48
CA LEU A 54 -3.97 5.90 -18.40
C LEU A 54 -2.83 5.30 -19.23
N SER A 55 -2.28 6.06 -20.18
CA SER A 55 -1.11 5.63 -20.95
C SER A 55 0.18 5.77 -20.14
N MET A 56 1.06 4.78 -20.26
CA MET A 56 2.35 4.78 -19.58
C MET A 56 3.46 5.27 -20.50
N ARG A 57 4.43 6.00 -19.93
CA ARG A 57 5.63 6.47 -20.65
C ARG A 57 6.61 5.34 -20.95
N VAL A 58 6.59 4.31 -20.11
CA VAL A 58 7.49 3.16 -20.16
C VAL A 58 6.72 1.92 -19.73
N ARG A 59 7.13 0.75 -20.23
CA ARG A 59 6.58 -0.53 -19.77
C ARG A 59 6.94 -0.73 -18.29
N PHE A 60 5.95 -1.09 -17.47
CA PHE A 60 6.14 -1.38 -16.05
C PHE A 60 5.22 -2.52 -15.64
N ARG A 61 5.74 -3.54 -14.93
CA ARG A 61 5.00 -4.77 -14.60
C ARG A 61 4.25 -5.37 -15.80
N GLY A 62 4.93 -5.42 -16.96
CA GLY A 62 4.38 -5.99 -18.20
C GLY A 62 3.37 -5.13 -18.96
N ILE A 63 2.85 -4.03 -18.37
CA ILE A 63 1.81 -3.18 -18.99
C ILE A 63 2.37 -1.87 -19.54
N THR A 64 1.70 -1.32 -20.55
CA THR A 64 1.93 0.01 -21.13
C THR A 64 0.71 0.93 -20.98
N THR A 65 -0.36 0.40 -20.39
CA THR A 65 -1.63 1.08 -20.17
C THR A 65 -2.18 0.60 -18.84
N ARG A 66 -2.68 1.53 -18.03
CA ARG A 66 -3.23 1.28 -16.71
C ARG A 66 -4.70 1.66 -16.70
N GLU A 67 -5.57 0.68 -16.49
CA GLU A 67 -6.99 0.95 -16.23
C GLU A 67 -7.26 0.96 -14.73
N VAL A 68 -8.08 1.92 -14.29
CA VAL A 68 -8.60 2.02 -12.93
C VAL A 68 -10.06 2.46 -12.96
N ALA A 69 -10.82 2.07 -11.92
CA ALA A 69 -12.18 2.50 -11.71
C ALA A 69 -12.24 3.46 -10.51
N LEU A 70 -12.74 4.66 -10.73
CA LEU A 70 -12.87 5.71 -9.73
C LEU A 70 -14.33 5.81 -9.28
N ILE A 71 -14.54 6.02 -7.98
CA ILE A 71 -15.86 6.08 -7.34
C ILE A 71 -15.98 7.41 -6.62
N GLU A 72 -16.93 8.24 -7.04
CA GLU A 72 -17.26 9.52 -6.39
C GLU A 72 -18.29 9.33 -5.27
N GLY A 73 -17.84 9.28 -4.03
CA GLY A 73 -18.71 9.14 -2.86
C GLY A 73 -18.83 10.42 -2.03
N PRO A 74 -19.64 10.39 -0.96
CA PRO A 74 -19.93 11.57 -0.14
C PRO A 74 -18.71 12.10 0.64
N ALA A 75 -17.67 11.28 0.84
CA ALA A 75 -16.45 11.68 1.55
C ALA A 75 -15.29 12.04 0.60
N GLY A 76 -15.45 11.80 -0.71
CA GLY A 76 -14.42 12.05 -1.71
C GLY A 76 -14.34 10.96 -2.77
N TRP A 77 -13.13 10.75 -3.30
CA TRP A 77 -12.88 9.85 -4.42
C TRP A 77 -12.11 8.60 -3.99
N GLY A 78 -12.62 7.43 -4.36
CA GLY A 78 -11.94 6.15 -4.17
C GLY A 78 -11.43 5.56 -5.48
N GLU A 79 -10.37 4.77 -5.40
CA GLU A 79 -9.78 4.07 -6.56
C GLU A 79 -9.83 2.55 -6.40
N PHE A 80 -10.48 1.89 -7.35
CA PHE A 80 -10.48 0.44 -7.54
C PHE A 80 -9.61 0.09 -8.75
N GLY A 81 -8.34 -0.23 -8.49
CA GLY A 81 -7.35 -0.49 -9.53
C GLY A 81 -6.62 -1.85 -9.45
N PRO A 82 -7.20 -3.01 -9.09
CA PRO A 82 -6.43 -4.26 -9.08
C PRO A 82 -5.90 -4.62 -10.49
N PHE A 83 -4.68 -5.14 -10.58
CA PHE A 83 -4.13 -5.67 -11.84
C PHE A 83 -5.03 -6.79 -12.40
N VAL A 84 -5.08 -6.95 -13.72
CA VAL A 84 -6.08 -7.78 -14.42
C VAL A 84 -6.01 -9.26 -14.04
N GLU A 85 -4.83 -9.74 -13.66
CA GLU A 85 -4.58 -11.12 -13.24
C GLU A 85 -5.11 -11.43 -11.83
N TYR A 86 -5.45 -10.43 -11.02
CA TYR A 86 -5.94 -10.66 -9.65
C TYR A 86 -7.41 -11.12 -9.66
N PRO A 87 -7.71 -12.32 -9.14
CA PRO A 87 -9.06 -12.85 -9.13
C PRO A 87 -9.94 -12.09 -8.13
N PRO A 88 -11.28 -12.21 -8.22
CA PRO A 88 -12.21 -11.48 -7.35
C PRO A 88 -11.90 -11.54 -5.85
N PRO A 89 -11.46 -12.67 -5.26
CA PRO A 89 -11.07 -12.69 -3.84
C PRO A 89 -9.94 -11.70 -3.51
N GLU A 90 -8.86 -11.67 -4.30
CA GLU A 90 -7.74 -10.74 -4.08
C GLU A 90 -8.15 -9.29 -4.42
N ALA A 91 -8.90 -9.11 -5.51
CA ALA A 91 -9.42 -7.81 -5.92
C ALA A 91 -10.44 -7.22 -4.93
N SER A 92 -11.08 -8.03 -4.09
CA SER A 92 -12.09 -7.53 -3.14
C SER A 92 -11.50 -6.59 -2.08
N ALA A 93 -10.23 -6.77 -1.68
CA ALA A 93 -9.52 -5.83 -0.80
C ALA A 93 -9.36 -4.45 -1.48
N TRP A 94 -9.02 -4.43 -2.77
CA TRP A 94 -8.93 -3.18 -3.52
C TRP A 94 -10.29 -2.46 -3.61
N LEU A 95 -11.38 -3.21 -3.76
CA LEU A 95 -12.72 -2.63 -3.74
C LEU A 95 -13.07 -2.08 -2.35
N ALA A 96 -12.71 -2.79 -1.28
CA ALA A 96 -12.89 -2.30 0.09
C ALA A 96 -12.15 -0.97 0.32
N SER A 97 -10.91 -0.87 -0.18
CA SER A 97 -10.13 0.36 -0.14
C SER A 97 -10.81 1.51 -0.89
N ALA A 98 -11.34 1.26 -2.09
CA ALA A 98 -12.04 2.28 -2.88
C ALA A 98 -13.28 2.78 -2.16
N ILE A 99 -14.07 1.88 -1.57
CA ILE A 99 -15.30 2.21 -0.83
C ILE A 99 -14.95 2.99 0.45
N GLU A 100 -13.93 2.59 1.19
CA GLU A 100 -13.48 3.35 2.37
C GLU A 100 -13.14 4.79 1.99
N ALA A 101 -12.28 4.96 0.98
CA ALA A 101 -11.86 6.28 0.51
C ALA A 101 -13.01 7.18 0.04
N ALA A 102 -14.02 6.60 -0.62
CA ALA A 102 -15.15 7.36 -1.16
C ALA A 102 -16.24 7.67 -0.12
N TYR A 103 -16.39 6.86 0.93
CA TYR A 103 -17.54 6.92 1.86
C TYR A 103 -17.19 7.20 3.32
N ARG A 104 -15.90 7.23 3.69
CA ARG A 104 -15.47 7.50 5.07
C ARG A 104 -14.52 8.68 5.12
N GLU A 105 -14.58 9.40 6.21
CA GLU A 105 -13.59 10.44 6.51
C GLU A 105 -12.20 9.82 6.63
N SER A 106 -11.21 10.51 6.05
CA SER A 106 -9.82 10.07 6.12
C SER A 106 -9.27 10.20 7.54
N PRO A 107 -8.40 9.27 7.98
CA PRO A 107 -7.69 9.41 9.24
C PRO A 107 -6.86 10.71 9.31
N GLY A 108 -6.67 11.24 10.51
CA GLY A 108 -5.89 12.46 10.72
C GLY A 108 -4.41 12.28 10.33
N ALA A 109 -3.88 13.24 9.57
CA ALA A 109 -2.47 13.30 9.21
C ALA A 109 -1.62 13.87 10.36
N ARG A 110 -0.38 13.39 10.50
CA ARG A 110 0.63 13.88 11.45
C ARG A 110 1.67 14.78 10.80
N ARG A 111 1.62 14.91 9.47
CA ARG A 111 2.56 15.64 8.63
C ARG A 111 1.88 16.05 7.34
N ASP A 112 2.26 17.20 6.80
CA ASP A 112 1.65 17.76 5.58
C ASP A 112 2.40 17.38 4.31
N ARG A 113 3.59 16.79 4.45
CA ARG A 113 4.44 16.36 3.33
C ARG A 113 5.04 14.99 3.61
N VAL A 114 5.18 14.21 2.54
CA VAL A 114 5.73 12.84 2.59
C VAL A 114 6.93 12.75 1.64
N PRO A 115 8.12 12.33 2.13
CA PRO A 115 9.26 12.05 1.26
C PRO A 115 8.95 10.88 0.35
N ILE A 116 9.34 10.98 -0.92
CA ILE A 116 9.12 9.93 -1.92
C ILE A 116 10.45 9.42 -2.49
N ASN A 117 10.45 8.17 -2.96
CA ASN A 117 11.53 7.66 -3.79
C ASN A 117 11.17 7.80 -5.28
N ALA A 118 12.21 7.99 -6.10
CA ALA A 118 12.11 7.77 -7.54
C ALA A 118 11.87 6.28 -7.82
N THR A 119 11.06 5.96 -8.81
CA THR A 119 10.81 4.57 -9.23
C THR A 119 11.44 4.37 -10.60
N VAL A 120 12.42 3.47 -10.69
CA VAL A 120 13.20 3.20 -11.90
C VAL A 120 12.81 1.82 -12.43
N PRO A 121 12.05 1.73 -13.54
CA PRO A 121 11.65 0.47 -14.17
C PRO A 121 12.81 -0.29 -14.80
N ALA A 122 12.48 -1.38 -15.51
CA ALA A 122 13.41 -2.21 -16.25
C ALA A 122 13.92 -1.56 -17.56
N VAL A 123 14.51 -0.38 -17.44
CA VAL A 123 15.08 0.42 -18.55
C VAL A 123 16.58 0.21 -18.69
N SER A 124 17.16 0.62 -19.82
CA SER A 124 18.62 0.61 -19.96
C SER A 124 19.28 1.65 -19.03
N ALA A 125 20.53 1.42 -18.64
CA ALA A 125 21.31 2.35 -17.84
C ALA A 125 21.38 3.76 -18.46
N ALA A 126 21.42 3.87 -19.79
CA ALA A 126 21.46 5.13 -20.52
C ALA A 126 20.20 5.98 -20.35
N GLN A 127 19.05 5.38 -20.02
CA GLN A 127 17.78 6.09 -19.82
C GLN A 127 17.59 6.60 -18.39
N VAL A 128 18.44 6.19 -17.45
CA VAL A 128 18.33 6.55 -16.03
C VAL A 128 18.36 8.06 -15.78
N PRO A 129 19.28 8.86 -16.38
CA PRO A 129 19.32 10.30 -16.11
C PRO A 129 18.02 11.02 -16.50
N GLU A 130 17.48 10.73 -17.68
CA GLU A 130 16.23 11.32 -18.17
C GLU A 130 15.04 10.91 -17.29
N LEU A 131 15.03 9.66 -16.83
CA LEU A 131 13.98 9.16 -15.94
C LEU A 131 14.03 9.85 -14.57
N LEU A 132 15.21 9.96 -13.96
CA LEU A 132 15.37 10.58 -12.64
C LEU A 132 15.05 12.07 -12.65
N ALA A 133 15.19 12.76 -13.80
CA ALA A 133 14.79 14.16 -13.95
C ALA A 133 13.29 14.41 -13.68
N ARG A 134 12.46 13.35 -13.71
CA ARG A 134 11.01 13.41 -13.40
C ARG A 134 10.72 13.37 -11.89
N PHE A 135 11.76 13.21 -11.06
CA PHE A 135 11.65 13.11 -9.61
C PHE A 135 12.54 14.18 -8.94
N PRO A 136 12.27 15.48 -9.19
CA PRO A 136 13.13 16.55 -8.69
C PRO A 136 13.25 16.51 -7.16
N GLY A 137 14.50 16.57 -6.69
CA GLY A 137 14.84 16.54 -5.27
C GLY A 137 14.73 15.17 -4.58
N ALA A 138 14.29 14.10 -5.27
CA ALA A 138 14.25 12.78 -4.70
C ALA A 138 15.67 12.30 -4.36
N ARG A 139 15.88 11.91 -3.09
CA ARG A 139 17.18 11.44 -2.58
C ARG A 139 17.32 9.92 -2.58
N THR A 140 16.22 9.22 -2.83
CA THR A 140 16.15 7.76 -2.85
C THR A 140 15.57 7.29 -4.18
N ALA A 141 16.11 6.23 -4.75
CA ALA A 141 15.52 5.56 -5.90
C ALA A 141 15.35 4.05 -5.65
N LYS A 142 14.23 3.50 -6.11
CA LYS A 142 13.97 2.06 -6.14
C LYS A 142 14.10 1.55 -7.58
N VAL A 143 15.03 0.63 -7.80
CA VAL A 143 15.37 0.09 -9.11
C VAL A 143 14.76 -1.29 -9.26
N LYS A 144 13.95 -1.50 -10.30
CA LYS A 144 13.48 -2.84 -10.67
C LYS A 144 14.69 -3.74 -10.94
N VAL A 145 14.68 -4.99 -10.52
CA VAL A 145 15.68 -6.01 -10.90
C VAL A 145 14.97 -7.32 -11.17
N ALA A 146 15.66 -8.32 -11.71
CA ALA A 146 15.06 -9.62 -12.05
C ALA A 146 13.88 -9.51 -13.04
N GLU A 147 13.93 -8.56 -13.97
CA GLU A 147 12.90 -8.46 -15.00
C GLU A 147 13.03 -9.64 -15.98
N PRO A 148 11.93 -10.36 -16.31
CA PRO A 148 11.97 -11.42 -17.31
C PRO A 148 12.53 -10.91 -18.64
N GLY A 149 13.55 -11.62 -19.15
CA GLY A 149 14.25 -11.26 -20.40
C GLY A 149 15.43 -10.30 -20.23
N GLN A 150 15.77 -9.90 -19.00
CA GLN A 150 17.01 -9.16 -18.70
C GLN A 150 17.98 -10.01 -17.88
N SER A 151 19.27 -9.66 -17.94
CA SER A 151 20.33 -10.33 -17.20
C SER A 151 20.68 -9.57 -15.92
N LEU A 152 21.39 -10.24 -15.00
CA LEU A 152 21.96 -9.56 -13.81
C LEU A 152 22.94 -8.44 -14.21
N ALA A 153 23.62 -8.55 -15.36
CA ALA A 153 24.50 -7.49 -15.84
C ALA A 153 23.71 -6.22 -16.21
N ASP A 154 22.52 -6.36 -16.79
CA ASP A 154 21.63 -5.22 -17.08
C ASP A 154 21.14 -4.55 -15.79
N ASP A 155 20.81 -5.36 -14.77
CA ASP A 155 20.43 -4.88 -13.45
C ASP A 155 21.56 -4.10 -12.78
N LEU A 156 22.80 -4.63 -12.79
CA LEU A 156 23.98 -3.97 -12.22
C LEU A 156 24.27 -2.64 -12.91
N ALA A 157 24.25 -2.61 -14.25
CA ALA A 157 24.48 -1.39 -15.02
C ALA A 157 23.46 -0.30 -14.67
N ARG A 158 22.18 -0.69 -14.50
CA ARG A 158 21.11 0.24 -14.14
C ARG A 158 21.25 0.75 -12.72
N VAL A 159 21.55 -0.13 -11.76
CA VAL A 159 21.77 0.23 -10.35
C VAL A 159 22.94 1.17 -10.19
N ASN A 160 24.06 0.92 -10.89
CA ASN A 160 25.23 1.79 -10.86
C ASN A 160 24.98 3.15 -11.51
N ALA A 161 24.21 3.21 -12.61
CA ALA A 161 23.79 4.47 -13.22
C ALA A 161 22.89 5.29 -12.26
N VAL A 162 22.02 4.64 -11.49
CA VAL A 162 21.21 5.29 -10.46
C VAL A 162 22.08 5.78 -9.31
N ARG A 163 23.00 4.95 -8.80
CA ARG A 163 23.90 5.28 -7.70
C ARG A 163 24.80 6.48 -7.99
N ALA A 164 25.13 6.71 -9.26
CA ALA A 164 25.89 7.89 -9.68
C ALA A 164 25.10 9.21 -9.54
N LEU A 165 23.77 9.16 -9.40
CA LEU A 165 22.88 10.32 -9.45
C LEU A 165 22.07 10.54 -8.16
N VAL A 166 21.82 9.49 -7.39
CA VAL A 166 21.08 9.56 -6.12
C VAL A 166 21.84 8.87 -4.98
N PRO A 167 21.82 9.43 -3.76
CA PRO A 167 22.64 8.92 -2.66
C PRO A 167 22.11 7.59 -2.09
N THR A 168 20.81 7.31 -2.18
CA THR A 168 20.20 6.12 -1.60
C THR A 168 19.55 5.26 -2.67
N VAL A 169 19.94 3.99 -2.74
CA VAL A 169 19.44 3.04 -3.75
C VAL A 169 18.81 1.83 -3.08
N ARG A 170 17.63 1.45 -3.55
CA ARG A 170 16.93 0.20 -3.25
C ARG A 170 16.76 -0.60 -4.52
N VAL A 171 16.56 -1.90 -4.38
CA VAL A 171 16.23 -2.77 -5.53
C VAL A 171 14.97 -3.58 -5.23
N ASP A 172 14.19 -3.89 -6.26
CA ASP A 172 12.93 -4.66 -6.16
C ASP A 172 12.90 -5.79 -7.18
N ALA A 173 12.95 -7.03 -6.69
CA ALA A 173 12.96 -8.22 -7.54
C ALA A 173 11.57 -8.82 -7.79
N ASN A 174 10.53 -8.40 -7.04
CA ASN A 174 9.17 -8.96 -7.09
C ASN A 174 9.11 -10.51 -7.04
N GLY A 175 9.97 -11.11 -6.22
CA GLY A 175 10.08 -12.56 -6.05
C GLY A 175 10.75 -13.29 -7.22
N GLY A 176 11.46 -12.56 -8.09
CA GLY A 176 12.01 -13.10 -9.34
C GLY A 176 13.22 -14.03 -9.19
N TRP A 177 13.75 -14.22 -7.97
CA TRP A 177 14.93 -15.06 -7.74
C TRP A 177 14.64 -16.23 -6.79
N THR A 178 15.31 -17.35 -7.05
CA THR A 178 15.56 -18.37 -6.03
C THR A 178 16.52 -17.84 -4.95
N VAL A 179 16.57 -18.49 -3.79
CA VAL A 179 17.49 -18.09 -2.70
C VAL A 179 18.95 -18.04 -3.15
N ALA A 180 19.39 -19.00 -3.99
CA ALA A 180 20.76 -19.03 -4.49
C ALA A 180 21.06 -17.86 -5.44
N GLN A 181 20.15 -17.58 -6.37
CA GLN A 181 20.27 -16.43 -7.29
C GLN A 181 20.24 -15.11 -6.52
N ALA A 182 19.34 -14.96 -5.55
CA ALA A 182 19.23 -13.75 -4.74
C ALA A 182 20.49 -13.49 -3.91
N ALA A 183 21.12 -14.52 -3.35
CA ALA A 183 22.38 -14.36 -2.63
C ALA A 183 23.52 -13.89 -3.54
N ALA A 184 23.63 -14.47 -4.75
CA ALA A 184 24.62 -14.05 -5.74
C ALA A 184 24.35 -12.61 -6.25
N ALA A 185 23.08 -12.28 -6.51
CA ALA A 185 22.67 -10.94 -6.92
C ALA A 185 22.94 -9.89 -5.84
N ALA A 186 22.63 -10.20 -4.57
CA ALA A 186 22.90 -9.28 -3.46
C ALA A 186 24.40 -8.96 -3.33
N ALA A 187 25.28 -9.96 -3.43
CA ALA A 187 26.72 -9.75 -3.43
C ALA A 187 27.18 -8.87 -4.61
N ALA A 188 26.65 -9.10 -5.81
CA ALA A 188 27.01 -8.31 -6.98
C ALA A 188 26.49 -6.86 -6.91
N LEU A 189 25.22 -6.67 -6.52
CA LEU A 189 24.56 -5.35 -6.46
C LEU A 189 25.16 -4.43 -5.37
N THR A 190 25.85 -5.02 -4.40
CA THR A 190 26.51 -4.28 -3.32
C THR A 190 28.02 -4.08 -3.50
N ALA A 191 28.61 -4.62 -4.58
CA ALA A 191 30.03 -4.51 -4.85
C ALA A 191 30.51 -3.06 -5.03
N ASP A 192 29.70 -2.23 -5.69
CA ASP A 192 30.04 -0.83 -6.02
C ASP A 192 29.40 0.19 -5.05
N GLY A 193 28.91 -0.27 -3.89
CA GLY A 193 28.23 0.57 -2.89
C GLY A 193 27.00 -0.07 -2.26
N PRO A 194 26.47 0.52 -1.17
CA PRO A 194 25.40 -0.10 -0.40
C PRO A 194 24.06 -0.05 -1.13
N LEU A 195 23.16 -0.92 -0.68
CA LEU A 195 21.72 -0.82 -0.89
C LEU A 195 21.07 -0.47 0.45
N GLU A 196 20.03 0.36 0.44
CA GLU A 196 19.23 0.58 1.65
C GLU A 196 18.46 -0.68 2.04
N TYR A 197 17.88 -1.36 1.05
CA TYR A 197 17.31 -2.70 1.20
C TYR A 197 17.11 -3.39 -0.17
N LEU A 198 16.90 -4.70 -0.12
CA LEU A 198 16.46 -5.56 -1.22
C LEU A 198 14.99 -5.97 -1.01
N GLU A 199 14.09 -5.46 -1.84
CA GLU A 199 12.64 -5.68 -1.77
C GLU A 199 12.23 -6.97 -2.50
N GLN A 200 11.50 -7.81 -1.77
CA GLN A 200 10.95 -9.10 -2.19
C GLN A 200 11.90 -9.88 -3.12
N PRO A 201 13.10 -10.31 -2.66
CA PRO A 201 14.02 -11.07 -3.50
C PRO A 201 13.46 -12.41 -3.98
N CYS A 202 12.72 -13.10 -3.11
CA CYS A 202 12.18 -14.44 -3.36
C CYS A 202 10.65 -14.47 -3.19
N ALA A 203 10.01 -15.51 -3.74
CA ALA A 203 8.55 -15.60 -3.80
C ALA A 203 7.91 -15.88 -2.43
N THR A 204 8.54 -16.69 -1.59
CA THR A 204 7.92 -17.19 -0.35
C THR A 204 8.60 -16.68 0.91
N VAL A 205 7.83 -16.60 2.01
CA VAL A 205 8.34 -16.22 3.36
C VAL A 205 9.49 -17.12 3.80
N ALA A 206 9.41 -18.43 3.52
CA ALA A 206 10.45 -19.38 3.88
C ALA A 206 11.77 -19.11 3.13
N GLU A 207 11.68 -18.76 1.85
CA GLU A 207 12.85 -18.36 1.05
C GLU A 207 13.44 -17.03 1.52
N LEU A 208 12.60 -16.05 1.85
CA LEU A 208 13.06 -14.77 2.42
C LEU A 208 13.82 -15.00 3.73
N ALA A 209 13.27 -15.81 4.65
CA ALA A 209 13.95 -16.16 5.90
C ALA A 209 15.28 -16.90 5.66
N ALA A 210 15.31 -17.80 4.66
CA ALA A 210 16.53 -18.51 4.28
C ALA A 210 17.59 -17.58 3.70
N LEU A 211 17.20 -16.61 2.86
CA LEU A 211 18.09 -15.62 2.28
C LEU A 211 18.63 -14.65 3.33
N ARG A 212 17.79 -14.17 4.25
CA ARG A 212 18.18 -13.22 5.31
C ARG A 212 19.33 -13.72 6.18
N ARG A 213 19.46 -15.04 6.35
CA ARG A 213 20.58 -15.67 7.07
C ARG A 213 21.89 -15.73 6.26
N ARG A 214 21.89 -15.34 4.99
CA ARG A 214 23.00 -15.50 4.04
C ARG A 214 23.57 -14.19 3.51
N ILE A 215 22.90 -13.06 3.75
CA ILE A 215 23.28 -11.75 3.22
C ILE A 215 23.20 -10.69 4.31
N ASP A 216 24.02 -9.65 4.20
CA ASP A 216 24.02 -8.52 5.15
C ASP A 216 23.07 -7.39 4.74
N VAL A 217 22.60 -7.39 3.50
CA VAL A 217 21.66 -6.37 2.98
C VAL A 217 20.27 -6.58 3.62
N PRO A 218 19.64 -5.54 4.19
CA PRO A 218 18.30 -5.66 4.74
C PRO A 218 17.28 -6.13 3.69
N ILE A 219 16.35 -7.00 4.10
CA ILE A 219 15.28 -7.49 3.22
C ILE A 219 13.98 -6.76 3.53
N ALA A 220 13.34 -6.19 2.50
CA ALA A 220 11.99 -5.67 2.60
C ALA A 220 10.98 -6.67 2.03
N ALA A 221 9.85 -6.89 2.70
CA ALA A 221 8.77 -7.76 2.21
C ALA A 221 7.59 -6.95 1.67
N ASP A 222 7.11 -7.29 0.47
CA ASP A 222 5.95 -6.68 -0.21
C ASP A 222 4.88 -7.75 -0.48
N GLU A 223 5.06 -8.57 -1.53
CA GLU A 223 4.13 -9.65 -1.89
C GLU A 223 3.83 -10.59 -0.72
N ALA A 224 4.83 -10.89 0.10
CA ALA A 224 4.69 -11.77 1.26
C ALA A 224 3.81 -11.19 2.39
N ILE A 225 3.53 -9.87 2.36
CA ILE A 225 2.60 -9.21 3.28
C ILE A 225 1.24 -9.09 2.63
N ARG A 226 1.17 -8.40 1.47
CA ARG A 226 -0.11 -8.00 0.87
C ARG A 226 -0.93 -9.13 0.25
N LYS A 227 -0.33 -10.31 0.03
CA LYS A 227 -1.01 -11.50 -0.50
C LYS A 227 -1.19 -12.60 0.54
N ALA A 228 -0.74 -12.39 1.77
CA ALA A 228 -0.86 -13.38 2.84
C ALA A 228 -2.25 -13.31 3.49
N ASP A 229 -2.79 -14.46 3.86
CA ASP A 229 -3.98 -14.54 4.73
C ASP A 229 -3.70 -13.94 6.12
N ASP A 230 -2.44 -14.03 6.57
CA ASP A 230 -1.93 -13.40 7.79
C ASP A 230 -0.74 -12.49 7.46
N PRO A 231 -0.95 -11.17 7.32
CA PRO A 231 0.11 -10.19 7.03
C PRO A 231 1.27 -10.18 8.03
N LEU A 232 1.06 -10.71 9.24
CA LEU A 232 2.08 -10.74 10.31
C LEU A 232 2.99 -11.97 10.22
N VAL A 233 2.72 -12.92 9.33
CA VAL A 233 3.50 -14.16 9.21
C VAL A 233 4.97 -13.89 8.87
N VAL A 234 5.25 -12.87 8.05
CA VAL A 234 6.61 -12.52 7.63
C VAL A 234 7.46 -12.04 8.81
N VAL A 235 6.83 -11.28 9.71
CA VAL A 235 7.47 -10.72 10.90
C VAL A 235 7.73 -11.84 11.91
N ARG A 236 6.71 -12.66 12.20
CA ARG A 236 6.84 -13.80 13.14
C ARG A 236 7.87 -14.83 12.68
N ALA A 237 8.06 -14.98 11.36
CA ALA A 237 9.08 -15.85 10.78
C ALA A 237 10.51 -15.24 10.78
N GLY A 238 10.67 -13.97 11.19
CA GLY A 238 11.94 -13.25 11.11
C GLY A 238 12.47 -13.14 9.68
N ALA A 239 11.55 -13.03 8.71
CA ALA A 239 11.86 -13.17 7.28
C ALA A 239 12.17 -11.82 6.59
N ALA A 240 11.94 -10.70 7.25
CA ALA A 240 12.18 -9.37 6.71
C ALA A 240 12.63 -8.38 7.80
N ASP A 241 13.35 -7.36 7.37
CA ASP A 241 13.83 -6.22 8.17
C ASP A 241 12.93 -4.98 7.98
N ILE A 242 12.23 -4.89 6.84
CA ILE A 242 11.28 -3.82 6.51
C ILE A 242 9.97 -4.43 6.00
N ALA A 243 8.83 -3.83 6.38
CA ALA A 243 7.52 -4.14 5.83
C ALA A 243 7.09 -3.08 4.79
N VAL A 244 6.83 -3.50 3.55
CA VAL A 244 6.25 -2.65 2.51
C VAL A 244 4.73 -2.79 2.55
N LEU A 245 4.02 -1.70 2.82
CA LEU A 245 2.56 -1.67 2.88
C LEU A 245 1.98 -0.85 1.73
N LYS A 246 0.88 -1.33 1.16
CA LYS A 246 0.17 -0.69 0.03
C LYS A 246 -1.31 -0.59 0.36
N VAL A 247 -1.87 0.61 0.25
CA VAL A 247 -3.24 0.91 0.72
C VAL A 247 -4.28 0.00 0.06
N ALA A 248 -4.31 -0.02 -1.28
CA ALA A 248 -5.37 -0.72 -2.00
C ALA A 248 -5.32 -2.25 -1.81
N PRO A 249 -4.15 -2.93 -1.91
CA PRO A 249 -4.04 -4.35 -1.58
C PRO A 249 -4.43 -4.71 -0.14
N LEU A 250 -4.23 -3.81 0.83
CA LEU A 250 -4.51 -4.07 2.24
C LEU A 250 -5.93 -3.69 2.68
N GLY A 251 -6.77 -3.22 1.76
CA GLY A 251 -8.17 -2.95 2.06
C GLY A 251 -8.49 -1.54 2.54
N GLY A 252 -7.54 -0.60 2.43
CA GLY A 252 -7.74 0.80 2.80
C GLY A 252 -6.73 1.32 3.82
N VAL A 253 -6.83 2.62 4.11
CA VAL A 253 -5.93 3.31 5.03
C VAL A 253 -6.12 2.79 6.44
N SER A 254 -7.36 2.57 6.89
CA SER A 254 -7.62 2.09 8.26
C SER A 254 -7.02 0.70 8.49
N ALA A 255 -7.29 -0.23 7.56
CA ALA A 255 -6.75 -1.59 7.64
C ALA A 255 -5.23 -1.61 7.58
N LEU A 256 -4.62 -0.76 6.75
CA LEU A 256 -3.17 -0.60 6.70
C LEU A 256 -2.60 -0.10 8.03
N LEU A 257 -3.21 0.91 8.65
CA LEU A 257 -2.77 1.45 9.94
C LEU A 257 -2.93 0.43 11.08
N ASP A 258 -4.00 -0.36 11.07
CA ASP A 258 -4.19 -1.45 12.02
C ASP A 258 -3.10 -2.52 11.90
N ILE A 259 -2.68 -2.86 10.67
CA ILE A 259 -1.57 -3.77 10.41
C ILE A 259 -0.26 -3.15 10.86
N ALA A 260 0.00 -1.89 10.50
CA ALA A 260 1.23 -1.18 10.87
C ALA A 260 1.41 -1.09 12.39
N ALA A 261 0.32 -0.94 13.16
CA ALA A 261 0.37 -0.94 14.62
C ALA A 261 0.73 -2.29 15.25
N GLN A 262 0.65 -3.39 14.50
CA GLN A 262 0.96 -4.75 14.96
C GLN A 262 2.32 -5.26 14.46
N ILE A 263 2.97 -4.53 13.55
CA ILE A 263 4.28 -4.86 13.00
C ILE A 263 5.36 -4.16 13.85
N ASP A 264 6.36 -4.90 14.29
CA ASP A 264 7.46 -4.42 15.14
C ASP A 264 8.75 -4.11 14.36
N ILE A 265 8.72 -4.23 13.04
CA ILE A 265 9.78 -3.80 12.13
C ILE A 265 9.38 -2.48 11.41
N PRO A 266 10.35 -1.68 10.96
CA PRO A 266 10.08 -0.47 10.19
C PRO A 266 9.14 -0.69 8.99
N VAL A 267 8.22 0.25 8.78
CA VAL A 267 7.25 0.25 7.67
C VAL A 267 7.63 1.28 6.61
N VAL A 268 7.42 0.93 5.34
CA VAL A 268 7.44 1.86 4.20
C VAL A 268 6.14 1.75 3.41
N ILE A 269 5.57 2.90 3.03
CA ILE A 269 4.38 2.93 2.17
C ILE A 269 4.79 2.96 0.70
N SER A 270 4.10 2.20 -0.14
CA SER A 270 4.27 2.22 -1.59
C SER A 270 2.92 2.23 -2.31
N SER A 271 2.91 2.76 -3.52
CA SER A 271 1.78 2.63 -4.45
C SER A 271 1.78 1.26 -5.12
N ALA A 272 0.67 0.93 -5.77
CA ALA A 272 0.53 -0.22 -6.64
C ALA A 272 0.29 0.20 -8.10
N LEU A 273 1.03 1.25 -8.53
CA LEU A 273 0.82 1.95 -9.80
C LEU A 273 -0.61 2.51 -9.88
N ASP A 274 -0.91 3.39 -8.93
CA ASP A 274 -2.20 4.02 -8.73
C ASP A 274 -2.27 5.38 -9.47
N SER A 275 -3.48 5.84 -9.81
CA SER A 275 -3.68 7.21 -10.34
C SER A 275 -3.46 8.26 -9.24
N ALA A 276 -3.57 9.55 -9.56
CA ALA A 276 -3.49 10.62 -8.59
C ALA A 276 -4.43 10.42 -7.38
N VAL A 277 -5.60 9.80 -7.57
CA VAL A 277 -6.53 9.45 -6.49
C VAL A 277 -5.92 8.42 -5.55
N GLY A 278 -5.49 7.25 -6.02
CA GLY A 278 -4.87 6.24 -5.16
C GLY A 278 -3.55 6.69 -4.54
N ILE A 279 -2.76 7.51 -5.22
CA ILE A 279 -1.55 8.14 -4.64
C ILE A 279 -1.90 9.02 -3.45
N SER A 280 -2.98 9.81 -3.52
CA SER A 280 -3.43 10.63 -2.40
C SER A 280 -3.74 9.80 -1.15
N HIS A 281 -4.34 8.62 -1.32
CA HIS A 281 -4.61 7.70 -0.20
C HIS A 281 -3.34 7.08 0.37
N GLY A 282 -2.36 6.77 -0.48
CA GLY A 282 -1.01 6.39 -0.06
C GLY A 282 -0.31 7.47 0.77
N LEU A 283 -0.44 8.75 0.35
CA LEU A 283 0.12 9.89 1.08
C LEU A 283 -0.57 10.08 2.43
N THR A 284 -1.90 9.96 2.48
CA THR A 284 -2.67 9.97 3.73
C THR A 284 -2.21 8.88 4.69
N ALA A 285 -2.04 7.64 4.21
CA ALA A 285 -1.56 6.54 5.04
C ALA A 285 -0.15 6.81 5.58
N ALA A 286 0.79 7.24 4.73
CA ALA A 286 2.14 7.60 5.14
C ALA A 286 2.16 8.78 6.14
N ALA A 287 1.24 9.73 5.98
CA ALA A 287 1.12 10.87 6.87
C ALA A 287 0.52 10.52 8.24
N ALA A 288 -0.32 9.48 8.33
CA ALA A 288 -0.95 9.04 9.56
C ALA A 288 -0.03 8.17 10.44
N LEU A 289 1.01 7.53 9.85
CA LEU A 289 1.98 6.73 10.60
C LEU A 289 2.71 7.56 11.68
N PRO A 290 2.93 7.03 12.89
CA PRO A 290 3.68 7.72 13.94
C PRO A 290 5.09 8.10 13.48
N GLU A 291 5.80 7.14 12.87
CA GLU A 291 7.16 7.29 12.38
C GLU A 291 7.23 6.92 10.89
N LEU A 292 8.11 7.60 10.16
CA LEU A 292 8.34 7.36 8.74
C LEU A 292 9.85 7.36 8.48
N HIS A 293 10.46 6.18 8.56
CA HIS A 293 11.91 6.02 8.43
C HIS A 293 12.41 6.11 6.98
N TYR A 294 11.53 5.79 6.02
CA TYR A 294 11.89 5.60 4.63
C TYR A 294 11.07 6.51 3.71
N ALA A 295 11.72 7.05 2.68
CA ALA A 295 11.02 7.66 1.55
C ALA A 295 10.02 6.67 0.94
N CYS A 296 8.80 7.12 0.65
CA CYS A 296 7.69 6.26 0.21
C CYS A 296 7.69 6.03 -1.32
N GLY A 297 7.22 4.86 -1.74
CA GLY A 297 7.03 4.49 -3.15
C GLY A 297 5.81 5.15 -3.79
N LEU A 298 5.62 6.45 -3.56
CA LEU A 298 4.44 7.23 -3.97
C LEU A 298 4.74 8.20 -5.12
N GLY A 299 5.96 8.18 -5.67
CA GLY A 299 6.35 9.00 -6.82
C GLY A 299 5.86 8.48 -8.19
N THR A 300 5.08 7.39 -8.23
CA THR A 300 4.79 6.67 -9.49
C THR A 300 3.95 7.45 -10.50
N GLY A 301 3.35 8.59 -10.13
CA GLY A 301 2.62 9.45 -11.07
C GLY A 301 3.46 9.88 -12.27
N GLY A 302 4.78 10.05 -12.09
CA GLY A 302 5.72 10.38 -13.18
C GLY A 302 5.90 9.28 -14.25
N LEU A 303 5.28 8.11 -14.06
CA LEU A 303 5.25 7.02 -15.05
C LEU A 303 4.11 7.15 -16.06
N PHE A 304 3.07 7.95 -15.76
CA PHE A 304 1.96 8.19 -16.68
C PHE A 304 2.23 9.37 -17.61
N VAL A 305 1.67 9.30 -18.82
CA VAL A 305 1.70 10.42 -19.77
C VAL A 305 0.86 11.58 -19.22
N GLU A 306 -0.33 11.24 -18.73
CA GLU A 306 -1.31 12.13 -18.12
C GLU A 306 -2.08 11.35 -17.03
N ASP A 307 -2.76 12.08 -16.15
CA ASP A 307 -3.51 11.53 -15.02
C ASP A 307 -4.90 12.18 -14.94
N VAL A 308 -5.74 11.69 -14.04
CA VAL A 308 -7.12 12.17 -13.83
C VAL A 308 -7.21 13.53 -13.14
N ALA A 309 -6.09 14.02 -12.62
CA ALA A 309 -5.92 15.35 -12.06
C ALA A 309 -4.57 15.92 -12.51
N GLU A 310 -4.33 17.21 -12.28
CA GLU A 310 -3.01 17.79 -12.51
C GLU A 310 -1.95 17.03 -11.70
N PRO A 311 -0.88 16.52 -12.35
CA PRO A 311 0.13 15.72 -11.66
C PRO A 311 0.78 16.49 -10.51
N ALA A 312 0.77 15.90 -9.32
CA ALA A 312 1.49 16.46 -8.18
C ALA A 312 3.00 16.43 -8.47
N VAL A 313 3.61 17.62 -8.54
CA VAL A 313 5.05 17.76 -8.77
C VAL A 313 5.78 17.64 -7.42
N PRO A 314 6.75 16.73 -7.28
CA PRO A 314 7.59 16.69 -6.10
C PRO A 314 8.34 18.00 -5.88
N VAL A 315 8.38 18.49 -4.64
CA VAL A 315 9.22 19.63 -4.23
C VAL A 315 10.19 19.10 -3.18
N ASP A 316 11.49 19.25 -3.44
CA ASP A 316 12.58 18.72 -2.61
C ASP A 316 12.39 17.23 -2.27
N GLY A 317 11.95 16.43 -3.26
CA GLY A 317 11.74 14.99 -3.08
C GLY A 317 10.55 14.62 -2.20
N THR A 318 9.62 15.55 -1.96
CA THR A 318 8.42 15.33 -1.15
C THR A 318 7.15 15.66 -1.92
N LEU A 319 6.05 14.97 -1.62
CA LEU A 319 4.70 15.29 -2.09
C LEU A 319 3.85 15.85 -0.94
N ALA A 320 2.93 16.76 -1.26
CA ALA A 320 1.97 17.31 -0.30
C ALA A 320 0.87 16.28 0.00
N VAL A 321 0.41 16.25 1.25
CA VAL A 321 -0.70 15.40 1.70
C VAL A 321 -2.00 16.16 1.49
N GLY A 322 -2.99 15.52 0.88
CA GLY A 322 -4.31 16.12 0.69
C GLY A 322 -5.17 15.28 -0.25
N PRO A 323 -6.50 15.48 -0.22
CA PRO A 323 -7.41 14.81 -1.14
C PRO A 323 -7.16 15.27 -2.58
N VAL A 324 -7.40 14.37 -3.53
CA VAL A 324 -7.39 14.67 -4.96
C VAL A 324 -8.80 14.54 -5.51
N THR A 325 -9.27 15.61 -6.16
CA THR A 325 -10.50 15.61 -6.95
C THR A 325 -10.11 15.52 -8.43
N PRO A 326 -10.52 14.45 -9.15
CA PRO A 326 -10.35 14.36 -10.59
C PRO A 326 -10.96 15.56 -11.32
N ASP A 327 -10.31 15.98 -12.40
CA ASP A 327 -10.82 16.99 -13.32
C ASP A 327 -11.89 16.35 -14.25
N PRO A 328 -13.11 16.90 -14.33
CA PRO A 328 -14.17 16.37 -15.19
C PRO A 328 -13.78 16.23 -16.67
N GLU A 329 -13.01 17.17 -17.23
CA GLU A 329 -12.57 17.11 -18.63
C GLU A 329 -11.56 15.97 -18.83
N ARG A 330 -10.64 15.79 -17.88
CA ARG A 330 -9.68 14.67 -17.89
C ARG A 330 -10.38 13.33 -17.74
N LEU A 331 -11.36 13.21 -16.84
CA LEU A 331 -12.18 12.00 -16.71
C LEU A 331 -12.89 11.63 -18.01
N GLN A 332 -13.42 12.62 -18.72
CA GLN A 332 -14.08 12.41 -20.00
C GLN A 332 -13.09 12.03 -21.11
N ALA A 333 -11.93 12.69 -21.18
CA ALA A 333 -10.89 12.41 -22.17
C ALA A 333 -10.25 11.03 -21.99
N LEU A 334 -10.06 10.62 -20.73
CA LEU A 334 -9.44 9.34 -20.36
C LEU A 334 -10.43 8.20 -20.21
N ALA A 335 -11.72 8.43 -20.50
CA ALA A 335 -12.77 7.44 -20.32
C ALA A 335 -12.44 6.15 -21.09
N ALA A 336 -12.48 5.02 -20.38
CA ALA A 336 -12.30 3.72 -20.98
C ALA A 336 -13.42 3.42 -21.97
N ARG A 337 -13.11 2.64 -23.00
CA ARG A 337 -14.10 2.17 -23.98
C ARG A 337 -15.25 1.44 -23.29
N ALA A 338 -16.44 1.47 -23.91
CA ALA A 338 -17.65 0.88 -23.34
C ALA A 338 -17.51 -0.60 -22.94
N ASP A 339 -16.80 -1.40 -23.74
CA ASP A 339 -16.53 -2.81 -23.45
C ASP A 339 -15.64 -2.99 -22.21
N ARG A 340 -14.63 -2.13 -22.04
CA ARG A 340 -13.76 -2.10 -20.86
C ARG A 340 -14.50 -1.60 -19.63
N ARG A 341 -15.33 -0.55 -19.76
CA ARG A 341 -16.20 -0.09 -18.68
C ARG A 341 -17.12 -1.21 -18.19
N GLN A 342 -17.75 -1.95 -19.10
CA GLN A 342 -18.61 -3.08 -18.74
C GLN A 342 -17.83 -4.18 -18.01
N TRP A 343 -16.61 -4.50 -18.46
CA TRP A 343 -15.74 -5.44 -17.76
C TRP A 343 -15.45 -5.03 -16.31
N TRP A 344 -15.20 -3.74 -16.05
CA TRP A 344 -15.00 -3.22 -14.69
C TRP A 344 -16.26 -3.30 -13.82
N ILE A 345 -17.44 -3.03 -14.40
CA ILE A 345 -18.74 -3.22 -13.72
C ILE A 345 -18.91 -4.67 -13.28
N ASP A 346 -18.67 -5.62 -14.19
CA ASP A 346 -18.82 -7.05 -13.89
C ASP A 346 -17.78 -7.52 -12.86
N ARG A 347 -16.57 -6.94 -12.89
CA ARG A 347 -15.55 -7.17 -11.88
C ARG A 347 -15.97 -6.66 -10.50
N ILE A 348 -16.55 -5.46 -10.40
CA ILE A 348 -17.09 -4.92 -9.14
C ILE A 348 -18.22 -5.84 -8.63
N ARG A 349 -19.14 -6.27 -9.50
CA ARG A 349 -20.21 -7.22 -9.15
C ARG A 349 -19.67 -8.54 -8.60
N ALA A 350 -18.56 -9.04 -9.12
CA ALA A 350 -17.92 -10.26 -8.63
C ALA A 350 -17.22 -10.06 -7.27
N CYS A 351 -16.63 -8.88 -7.03
CA CYS A 351 -15.92 -8.56 -5.80
C CYS A 351 -16.84 -8.17 -4.64
N TYR A 352 -17.94 -7.46 -4.92
CA TYR A 352 -18.81 -6.87 -3.91
C TYR A 352 -19.40 -7.88 -2.90
N PRO A 353 -19.86 -9.09 -3.28
CA PRO A 353 -20.33 -10.10 -2.33
C PRO A 353 -19.23 -10.64 -1.40
N LEU A 354 -17.96 -10.48 -1.77
CA LEU A 354 -16.82 -10.97 -1.00
C LEU A 354 -16.43 -10.01 0.14
N LEU A 355 -16.83 -8.74 0.07
CA LEU A 355 -16.63 -7.73 1.13
C LEU A 355 -17.27 -8.13 2.47
N TYR A 356 -18.30 -8.99 2.43
CA TYR A 356 -19.10 -9.39 3.58
C TYR A 356 -18.83 -10.83 4.04
N ARG A 357 -17.92 -11.56 3.38
CA ARG A 357 -17.54 -12.90 3.85
C ARG A 357 -16.60 -12.76 5.04
N ARG A 358 -17.03 -13.29 6.19
CA ARG A 358 -16.17 -13.45 7.37
C ARG A 358 -14.97 -14.33 6.99
N SER A 359 -13.79 -14.05 7.55
CA SER A 359 -12.55 -14.83 7.42
C SER A 359 -12.62 -16.28 7.95
N GLY A 360 -13.79 -16.92 8.00
CA GLY A 360 -14.02 -18.29 8.45
C GLY A 360 -14.98 -19.13 7.58
N ASP A 361 -15.56 -18.58 6.51
CA ASP A 361 -16.48 -19.31 5.62
C ASP A 361 -15.81 -19.71 4.29
N GLN A 362 -14.68 -20.44 4.38
CA GLN A 362 -14.24 -21.26 3.24
C GLN A 362 -14.96 -22.62 3.28
N PRO A 363 -15.64 -23.05 2.19
CA PRO A 363 -16.21 -24.38 2.11
C PRO A 363 -15.08 -25.40 1.89
N GLY A 364 -14.63 -26.03 2.97
CA GLY A 364 -13.57 -27.05 2.92
C GLY A 364 -13.23 -27.74 4.24
N LEU A 365 -13.56 -27.15 5.39
CA LEU A 365 -13.32 -27.79 6.70
C LEU A 365 -14.62 -28.25 7.38
N ARG A 366 -15.27 -29.27 6.81
CA ARG A 366 -16.03 -30.20 7.66
C ARG A 366 -15.08 -31.31 8.09
N ARG A 367 -14.81 -31.29 9.40
CA ARG A 367 -13.97 -32.21 10.17
C ARG A 367 -14.18 -33.67 9.74
N GLN A 368 -13.13 -34.33 9.27
CA GLN A 368 -12.92 -35.74 9.60
C GLN A 368 -12.46 -35.79 11.06
N ARG A 369 -13.44 -35.87 11.96
CA ARG A 369 -13.26 -36.49 13.27
C ARG A 369 -14.43 -37.45 13.42
N ASP A 370 -14.10 -38.73 13.38
CA ASP A 370 -14.80 -39.89 13.90
C ASP A 370 -14.72 -41.05 12.90
N ARG A 371 -13.60 -41.78 12.99
CA ARG A 371 -13.51 -43.25 12.95
C ARG A 371 -12.12 -43.70 13.35
#